data_AF-A0A0N4YVZ1-F1
#
_entry.id   AF-A0A0N4YVZ1-F1
#
_cell.length_a   1.000
_cell.length_b   1.000
_cell.length_c   1.000
_cell.angle_alpha   90.00
_cell.angle_beta   90.00
_cell.angle_gamma   90.00
#
_symmetry.space_group_name_H-M   'P 1'
#
loop_
_entity.id
_entity.type
_entity.pdbx_description
1 polymer ?
#
loop_
_entity_poly.entity_id
_entity_poly.type
_entity_poly.pdbx_seq_one_letter_code
_entity_poly.pdbx_strand_id
1 'polypeptide(L)'
;MASQLLGVEAKSIAEILEMAKMLGFTVQGEMFSGEWLKKLASSLWPLRSEVISIPEPCAIVKLLESGAAVLVAYDCAKNHEPTMRNGFGAHWALLVGYLYVEPECSTVREASNVVVTDESAFYVFAYHGKSRHMGLWSYLDLRQSSFNLFEAGPSRQAPDYILPNNGLAELRGKCVVLRNDFMSKV
;
A
#
# COMPACT_ATOMS: atom_id res chain seq x y z
N MET A 1 -5.53 6.01 -8.66
CA MET A 1 -4.92 6.63 -7.46
C MET A 1 -3.41 6.68 -7.57
N ALA A 2 -2.69 5.54 -7.52
CA ALA A 2 -1.22 5.56 -7.59
C ALA A 2 -0.67 6.19 -8.90
N SER A 3 -1.29 5.91 -10.05
CA SER A 3 -0.90 6.53 -11.32
C SER A 3 -1.00 8.06 -11.33
N GLN A 4 -2.06 8.60 -10.71
CA GLN A 4 -2.26 10.05 -10.56
C GLN A 4 -1.22 10.67 -9.63
N LEU A 5 -0.93 10.01 -8.50
CA LEU A 5 0.14 10.44 -7.58
C LEU A 5 1.50 10.52 -8.28
N LEU A 6 1.77 9.54 -9.16
CA LEU A 6 3.01 9.43 -9.93
C LEU A 6 3.01 10.22 -11.24
N GLY A 7 1.96 11.00 -11.53
CA GLY A 7 1.87 11.80 -12.76
C GLY A 7 2.00 10.99 -14.06
N VAL A 8 1.69 9.69 -14.05
CA VAL A 8 1.71 8.85 -15.25
C VAL A 8 0.34 8.79 -15.91
N GLU A 9 0.30 8.40 -17.19
CA GLU A 9 -0.92 8.27 -17.98
C GLU A 9 -2.00 7.46 -17.22
N ALA A 10 -3.22 8.00 -17.17
CA ALA A 10 -4.33 7.29 -16.56
C ALA A 10 -4.78 6.13 -17.44
N LYS A 11 -4.73 4.91 -16.90
CA LYS A 11 -5.28 3.70 -17.52
C LYS A 11 -6.69 3.44 -17.01
N SER A 12 -7.56 2.91 -17.85
CA SER A 12 -8.92 2.56 -17.43
C SER A 12 -8.92 1.37 -16.47
N ILE A 13 -9.94 1.25 -15.62
CA ILE A 13 -10.07 0.09 -14.72
C ILE A 13 -10.18 -1.21 -15.54
N ALA A 14 -10.88 -1.17 -16.68
CA ALA A 14 -11.03 -2.31 -17.57
C ALA A 14 -9.67 -2.78 -18.12
N GLU A 15 -8.85 -1.85 -18.62
CA GLU A 15 -7.51 -2.14 -19.15
C GLU A 15 -6.59 -2.74 -18.08
N ILE A 16 -6.60 -2.18 -16.85
CA ILE A 16 -5.82 -2.71 -15.73
C ILE A 16 -6.27 -4.15 -15.40
N LEU A 17 -7.58 -4.39 -15.35
CA LEU A 17 -8.16 -5.71 -15.05
C LEU A 17 -7.85 -6.72 -16.16
N GLU A 18 -7.94 -6.33 -17.43
CA GLU A 18 -7.61 -7.19 -18.57
C GLU A 18 -6.14 -7.63 -18.54
N MET A 19 -5.22 -6.68 -18.29
CA MET A 19 -3.80 -7.01 -18.15
C MET A 19 -3.55 -7.97 -16.98
N ALA A 20 -4.18 -7.72 -15.82
CA ALA A 20 -4.03 -8.59 -14.65
C ALA A 20 -4.57 -10.01 -14.90
N LYS A 21 -5.66 -10.14 -15.65
CA LYS A 21 -6.21 -11.43 -16.10
C LYS A 21 -5.29 -12.15 -17.09
N MET A 22 -4.76 -11.43 -18.08
CA MET A 22 -3.80 -11.99 -19.05
C MET A 22 -2.54 -12.53 -18.38
N LEU A 23 -2.08 -11.86 -17.31
CA LEU A 23 -0.95 -12.30 -16.50
C LEU A 23 -1.30 -13.46 -15.54
N GLY A 24 -2.58 -13.84 -15.44
CA GLY A 24 -3.05 -14.92 -14.57
C GLY A 24 -3.03 -14.57 -13.08
N PHE A 25 -3.07 -13.29 -12.72
CA PHE A 25 -2.97 -12.85 -11.32
C PHE A 25 -4.33 -12.70 -10.63
N THR A 26 -5.41 -12.65 -11.39
CA THR A 26 -6.75 -12.36 -10.86
C THR A 26 -7.88 -12.91 -11.73
N VAL A 27 -9.03 -13.17 -11.11
CA VAL A 27 -10.32 -13.37 -11.79
C VAL A 27 -11.18 -12.09 -11.81
N GLN A 28 -11.12 -11.26 -10.76
CA GLN A 28 -12.07 -10.15 -10.57
C GLN A 28 -11.46 -8.84 -10.02
N GLY A 29 -10.14 -8.74 -10.00
CA GLY A 29 -9.36 -7.57 -9.57
C GLY A 29 -8.67 -7.72 -8.21
N GLU A 30 -8.74 -8.89 -7.57
CA GLU A 30 -7.92 -9.22 -6.40
C GLU A 30 -6.43 -9.24 -6.74
N MET A 31 -5.58 -8.96 -5.74
CA MET A 31 -4.14 -9.02 -5.90
C MET A 31 -3.50 -9.53 -4.61
N PHE A 32 -3.10 -10.81 -4.61
CA PHE A 32 -2.60 -11.51 -3.42
C PHE A 32 -1.09 -11.70 -3.39
N SER A 33 -0.34 -11.05 -4.29
CA SER A 33 1.12 -11.01 -4.24
C SER A 33 1.65 -9.61 -4.55
N GLY A 34 2.66 -9.19 -3.78
CA GLY A 34 3.39 -7.96 -4.06
C GLY A 34 4.19 -8.04 -5.38
N GLU A 35 4.73 -9.21 -5.72
CA GLU A 35 5.45 -9.41 -6.98
C GLU A 35 4.50 -9.36 -8.19
N TRP A 36 3.28 -9.89 -8.05
CA TRP A 36 2.24 -9.75 -9.07
C TRP A 36 1.84 -8.29 -9.26
N LEU A 37 1.64 -7.54 -8.17
CA LEU A 37 1.31 -6.11 -8.23
C LEU A 37 2.42 -5.30 -8.89
N LYS A 38 3.69 -5.55 -8.51
CA LYS A 38 4.88 -4.96 -9.14
C LYS A 38 4.95 -5.28 -10.64
N LYS A 39 4.73 -6.54 -11.02
CA LYS A 39 4.75 -6.97 -12.42
C LYS A 39 3.63 -6.33 -13.23
N LEU A 40 2.43 -6.25 -12.66
CA LEU A 40 1.30 -5.57 -13.29
C LEU A 40 1.60 -4.08 -13.52
N ALA A 41 2.09 -3.39 -12.49
CA ALA A 41 2.44 -1.98 -12.58
C ALA A 41 3.49 -1.70 -13.67
N SER A 42 4.58 -2.47 -13.70
CA SER A 42 5.63 -2.34 -14.71
C SER A 42 5.23 -2.80 -16.12
N SER A 43 4.12 -3.54 -16.26
CA SER A 43 3.57 -3.91 -17.57
C SER A 43 2.63 -2.85 -18.15
N LEU A 44 2.10 -1.97 -17.30
CA LEU A 44 1.13 -0.93 -17.68
C LEU A 44 1.77 0.47 -17.78
N TRP A 45 2.82 0.71 -17.01
CA TRP A 45 3.50 2.00 -16.94
C TRP A 45 5.03 1.83 -16.93
N PRO A 46 5.78 2.81 -17.45
CA PRO A 46 7.25 2.84 -17.39
C PRO A 46 7.73 3.25 -16.00
N LEU A 47 7.32 2.52 -14.97
CA LEU A 47 7.65 2.78 -13.57
C LEU A 47 8.74 1.83 -13.08
N ARG A 48 9.66 2.37 -12.29
CA ARG A 48 10.51 1.52 -11.45
C ARG A 48 9.66 0.99 -10.30
N SER A 49 9.74 -0.31 -10.06
CA SER A 49 8.92 -0.99 -9.04
C SER A 49 9.75 -1.99 -8.24
N GLU A 50 9.52 -2.04 -6.94
CA GLU A 50 10.16 -2.96 -6.01
C GLU A 50 9.18 -3.46 -4.95
N VAL A 51 9.40 -4.70 -4.49
CA VAL A 51 8.76 -5.23 -3.28
C VAL A 51 9.80 -5.18 -2.18
N ILE A 52 9.47 -4.54 -1.08
CA ILE A 52 10.33 -4.46 0.11
C ILE A 52 9.54 -4.90 1.34
N SER A 53 10.25 -5.22 2.41
CA SER A 53 9.62 -5.34 3.73
C SER A 53 9.08 -3.97 4.15
N ILE A 54 7.93 -3.97 4.82
CA ILE A 54 7.32 -2.72 5.31
C ILE A 54 8.33 -2.00 6.24
N PRO A 55 8.73 -0.77 5.90
CA PRO A 55 9.90 -0.15 6.52
C PRO A 55 9.57 0.45 7.89
N GLU A 56 10.63 0.74 8.66
CA GLU A 56 10.54 1.57 9.87
C GLU A 56 10.08 3.01 9.53
N PRO A 57 9.51 3.76 10.49
CA PRO A 57 8.97 5.11 10.27
C PRO A 57 9.95 6.08 9.58
N CYS A 58 11.20 6.17 10.02
CA CYS A 58 12.16 7.08 9.37
C CYS A 58 12.42 6.73 7.89
N ALA A 59 12.29 5.45 7.52
CA ALA A 59 12.43 5.03 6.14
C ALA A 59 11.14 5.27 5.33
N ILE A 60 9.95 5.17 5.93
CA ILE A 60 8.69 5.52 5.24
C ILE A 60 8.62 7.02 4.94
N VAL A 61 9.09 7.88 5.85
CA VAL A 61 9.22 9.32 5.63
C VAL A 61 10.04 9.61 4.37
N LYS A 62 11.24 9.02 4.27
CA LYS A 62 12.11 9.19 3.09
C LYS A 62 11.46 8.71 1.79
N LEU A 63 10.71 7.62 1.83
CA LEU A 63 9.99 7.12 0.65
C LEU A 63 8.90 8.09 0.20
N LEU A 64 8.08 8.57 1.14
CA LEU A 64 7.00 9.52 0.85
C LEU A 64 7.57 10.86 0.34
N GLU A 65 8.61 11.39 0.96
CA GLU A 65 9.31 12.62 0.53
C GLU A 65 10.06 12.46 -0.80
N SER A 66 10.35 11.22 -1.22
CA SER A 66 10.90 10.96 -2.56
C SER A 66 9.86 11.07 -3.68
N GLY A 67 8.57 11.20 -3.34
CA GLY A 67 7.47 11.17 -4.31
C GLY A 67 7.09 9.76 -4.76
N ALA A 68 7.58 8.73 -4.08
CA ALA A 68 7.24 7.35 -4.39
C ALA A 68 5.80 7.04 -3.96
N ALA A 69 5.09 6.24 -4.76
CA ALA A 69 3.83 5.65 -4.33
C ALA A 69 4.13 4.37 -3.55
N VAL A 70 3.71 4.32 -2.29
CA VAL A 70 3.92 3.15 -1.42
C VAL A 70 2.58 2.44 -1.19
N LEU A 71 2.47 1.20 -1.68
CA LEU A 71 1.30 0.36 -1.47
C LEU A 71 1.60 -0.67 -0.39
N VAL A 72 0.88 -0.62 0.72
CA VAL A 72 1.03 -1.53 1.86
C VAL A 72 -0.11 -2.53 1.86
N ALA A 73 0.21 -3.82 1.91
CA ALA A 73 -0.78 -4.84 2.18
C ALA A 73 -1.07 -4.90 3.70
N TYR A 74 -2.34 -4.91 4.07
CA TYR A 74 -2.78 -4.92 5.48
C TYR A 74 -4.13 -5.61 5.62
N ASP A 75 -4.51 -5.95 6.85
CA ASP A 75 -5.80 -6.56 7.15
C ASP A 75 -6.83 -5.46 7.45
N CYS A 76 -7.93 -5.45 6.70
CA CYS A 76 -8.88 -4.34 6.66
C CYS A 76 -10.12 -4.60 7.53
N ALA A 77 -10.43 -3.67 8.43
CA ALA A 77 -11.69 -3.64 9.16
C ALA A 77 -12.85 -3.14 8.27
N LYS A 78 -14.08 -3.17 8.80
CA LYS A 78 -15.29 -2.70 8.09
C LYS A 78 -15.24 -1.19 7.80
N ASN A 79 -14.57 -0.41 8.64
CA ASN A 79 -14.33 1.02 8.47
C ASN A 79 -13.08 1.34 7.63
N HIS A 80 -12.46 0.32 7.02
CA HIS A 80 -11.23 0.42 6.23
C HIS A 80 -9.93 0.61 7.01
N GLU A 81 -9.99 0.77 8.33
CA GLU A 81 -8.78 0.91 9.15
C GLU A 81 -8.04 -0.42 9.31
N PRO A 82 -6.74 -0.37 9.68
CA PRO A 82 -5.98 -1.56 10.04
C PRO A 82 -6.60 -2.34 11.19
N THR A 83 -6.58 -3.67 11.08
CA THR A 83 -7.05 -4.58 12.15
C THR A 83 -6.17 -5.82 12.21
N MET A 84 -6.39 -6.66 13.24
CA MET A 84 -5.66 -7.92 13.44
C MET A 84 -6.61 -9.13 13.37
N ARG A 85 -7.11 -9.48 12.18
CA ARG A 85 -8.08 -10.57 11.94
C ARG A 85 -7.50 -11.67 11.04
N ASN A 86 -6.25 -12.06 11.31
CA ASN A 86 -5.50 -13.09 10.59
C ASN A 86 -5.30 -12.88 9.07
N GLY A 87 -5.64 -11.70 8.51
CA GLY A 87 -5.57 -11.44 7.07
C GLY A 87 -6.87 -11.71 6.32
N PHE A 88 -7.98 -12.03 7.01
CA PHE A 88 -9.25 -12.30 6.34
C PHE A 88 -9.79 -11.13 5.52
N GLY A 89 -9.51 -9.92 5.99
CA GLY A 89 -9.82 -8.67 5.31
C GLY A 89 -8.69 -8.15 4.43
N ALA A 90 -7.67 -8.95 4.08
CA ALA A 90 -6.49 -8.48 3.36
C ALA A 90 -6.84 -7.54 2.19
N HIS A 91 -6.21 -6.37 2.22
CA HIS A 91 -6.35 -5.34 1.20
C HIS A 91 -5.07 -4.51 1.06
N TRP A 92 -5.11 -3.52 0.17
CA TRP A 92 -4.01 -2.65 -0.17
C TRP A 92 -4.38 -1.22 0.21
N ALA A 93 -3.45 -0.55 0.89
CA ALA A 93 -3.50 0.86 1.19
C ALA A 93 -2.44 1.60 0.37
N LEU A 94 -2.81 2.71 -0.26
CA LEU A 94 -1.86 3.64 -0.86
C LEU A 94 -1.53 4.73 0.16
N LEU A 95 -0.26 4.82 0.57
CA LEU A 95 0.22 5.90 1.44
C LEU A 95 0.55 7.13 0.60
N VAL A 96 0.09 8.30 1.05
CA VAL A 96 0.21 9.56 0.30
C VAL A 96 0.81 10.71 1.11
N GLY A 97 1.08 10.48 2.40
CA GLY A 97 1.64 11.48 3.31
C GLY A 97 1.75 10.93 4.72
N TYR A 98 2.25 11.75 5.63
CA TYR A 98 2.40 11.38 7.03
C TYR A 98 2.10 12.55 7.97
N LEU A 99 1.87 12.24 9.24
CA LEU A 99 1.75 13.17 10.35
C LEU A 99 2.58 12.62 11.51
N TYR A 100 3.42 13.45 12.11
CA TYR A 100 4.19 13.11 13.30
C TYR A 100 3.85 14.11 14.41
N VAL A 101 3.44 13.60 15.57
CA VAL A 101 3.04 14.44 16.71
C VAL A 101 4.22 14.59 17.66
N GLU A 102 4.82 15.77 17.68
CA GLU A 102 5.88 16.11 18.64
C GLU A 102 5.25 16.63 19.95
N PRO A 103 5.71 16.20 21.14
CA PRO A 103 5.08 16.55 22.42
C PRO A 103 4.92 18.06 22.67
N GLU A 104 5.85 18.87 22.20
CA GLU A 104 5.87 20.32 22.40
C GLU A 104 5.14 21.10 21.28
N CYS A 105 4.57 20.41 20.29
CA CYS A 105 3.96 21.05 19.14
C CYS A 105 2.49 21.38 19.41
N SER A 106 2.15 22.66 19.33
CA SER A 106 0.78 23.17 19.53
C SER A 106 0.07 23.54 18.22
N THR A 107 0.77 23.44 17.08
CA THR A 107 0.25 23.87 15.78
C THR A 107 0.64 22.88 14.68
N VAL A 108 -0.15 22.79 13.61
CA VAL A 108 0.24 22.02 12.44
C VAL A 108 1.20 22.84 11.59
N ARG A 109 2.33 22.22 11.21
CA ARG A 109 3.34 22.82 10.33
C ARG A 109 3.77 21.84 9.25
N GLU A 110 4.35 22.35 8.18
CA GLU A 110 4.98 21.52 7.16
C GLU A 110 6.14 20.73 7.78
N ALA A 111 6.23 19.46 7.41
CA ALA A 111 7.24 18.56 7.91
C ALA A 111 8.59 18.84 7.22
N SER A 112 9.65 19.03 8.02
CA SER A 112 11.01 19.24 7.50
C SER A 112 12.02 18.48 8.36
N ASN A 113 12.85 17.64 7.75
CA ASN A 113 13.87 16.84 8.43
C ASN A 113 13.31 16.00 9.61
N VAL A 114 12.13 15.41 9.43
CA VAL A 114 11.45 14.66 10.49
C VAL A 114 12.24 13.41 10.86
N VAL A 115 12.53 13.26 12.14
CA VAL A 115 13.09 12.06 12.74
C VAL A 115 12.06 11.50 13.72
N VAL A 116 11.53 10.33 13.39
CA VAL A 116 10.54 9.65 14.23
C VAL A 116 11.28 8.94 15.36
N THR A 117 11.09 9.41 16.59
CA THR A 117 11.65 8.81 17.81
C THR A 117 10.60 8.03 18.60
N ASP A 118 9.32 8.38 18.43
CA ASP A 118 8.18 7.68 19.00
C ASP A 118 7.24 7.20 17.88
N GLU A 119 7.24 5.90 17.59
CA GLU A 119 6.39 5.34 16.54
C GLU A 119 4.89 5.45 16.87
N SER A 120 4.51 5.54 18.15
CA SER A 120 3.11 5.69 18.55
C SER A 120 2.53 7.05 18.19
N ALA A 121 3.40 8.05 18.01
CA ALA A 121 3.07 9.39 17.56
C ALA A 121 3.14 9.56 16.04
N PHE A 122 3.39 8.49 15.28
CA PHE A 122 3.55 8.53 13.83
C PHE A 122 2.34 7.93 13.10
N TYR A 123 1.77 8.74 12.21
CA TYR A 123 0.56 8.44 11.45
C TYR A 123 0.80 8.61 9.96
N VAL A 124 0.03 7.88 9.16
CA VAL A 124 0.07 7.96 7.69
C VAL A 124 -1.28 8.36 7.13
N PHE A 125 -1.26 9.20 6.09
CA PHE A 125 -2.41 9.45 5.25
C PHE A 125 -2.51 8.34 4.21
N ALA A 126 -3.65 7.64 4.19
CA ALA A 126 -3.83 6.44 3.38
C ALA A 126 -5.15 6.43 2.62
N TYR A 127 -5.11 5.92 1.39
CA TYR A 127 -6.30 5.59 0.61
C TYR A 127 -6.51 4.09 0.55
N HIS A 128 -7.75 3.68 0.80
CA HIS A 128 -8.21 2.30 0.63
C HIS A 128 -8.81 2.10 -0.77
N GLY A 129 -8.53 0.96 -1.41
CA GLY A 129 -8.91 0.68 -2.81
C GLY A 129 -10.42 0.73 -3.13
N LYS A 130 -11.30 0.66 -2.12
CA LYS A 130 -12.78 0.75 -2.30
C LYS A 130 -13.39 2.02 -1.69
N SER A 131 -12.58 2.98 -1.26
CA SER A 131 -13.05 4.24 -0.68
C SER A 131 -12.43 5.43 -1.42
N ARG A 132 -13.17 6.54 -1.51
CA ARG A 132 -12.65 7.82 -1.97
C ARG A 132 -12.15 8.70 -0.82
N HIS A 133 -12.41 8.28 0.42
CA HIS A 133 -12.01 9.03 1.61
C HIS A 133 -10.59 8.64 2.02
N MET A 134 -9.78 9.67 2.24
CA MET A 134 -8.46 9.53 2.84
C MET A 134 -8.62 9.29 4.35
N GLY A 135 -7.95 8.28 4.88
CA GLY A 135 -7.84 8.02 6.31
C GLY A 135 -6.53 8.55 6.87
N LEU A 136 -6.52 8.89 8.15
CA LEU A 136 -5.32 9.10 8.95
C LEU A 136 -5.19 7.92 9.91
N TRP A 137 -4.17 7.08 9.72
CA TRP A 137 -4.04 5.82 10.46
C TRP A 137 -2.74 5.80 11.26
N SER A 138 -2.78 5.16 12.43
CA SER A 138 -1.57 4.80 13.18
C SER A 138 -0.68 3.93 12.28
N TYR A 139 0.58 4.36 12.08
CA TYR A 139 1.51 3.57 11.27
C TYR A 139 1.91 2.28 12.00
N LEU A 140 2.02 2.34 13.32
CA LEU A 140 2.25 1.16 14.16
C LEU A 140 1.17 0.08 13.90
N ASP A 141 -0.10 0.47 13.94
CA ASP A 141 -1.22 -0.45 13.73
C ASP A 141 -1.23 -0.98 12.30
N LEU A 142 -0.94 -0.14 11.30
CA LEU A 142 -0.80 -0.56 9.91
C LEU A 142 0.30 -1.60 9.74
N ARG A 143 1.47 -1.41 10.37
CA ARG A 143 2.57 -2.37 10.31
C ARG A 143 2.22 -3.68 10.97
N GLN A 144 1.68 -3.65 12.19
CA GLN A 144 1.22 -4.84 12.89
C GLN A 144 0.19 -5.60 12.04
N SER A 145 -0.76 -4.88 11.45
CA SER A 145 -1.77 -5.43 10.55
C SER A 145 -1.16 -6.08 9.30
N SER A 146 -0.13 -5.47 8.70
CA SER A 146 0.62 -6.04 7.58
C SER A 146 1.33 -7.36 7.94
N PHE A 147 1.90 -7.45 9.14
CA PHE A 147 2.52 -8.68 9.63
C PHE A 147 1.50 -9.76 10.05
N ASN A 148 0.24 -9.38 10.24
CA ASN A 148 -0.85 -10.29 10.59
C ASN A 148 -1.56 -10.93 9.37
N LEU A 149 -1.03 -10.77 8.16
CA LEU A 149 -1.58 -11.40 6.96
C LEU A 149 -1.23 -12.89 6.89
N PHE A 150 -1.98 -13.71 7.61
CA PHE A 150 -1.73 -15.14 7.71
C PHE A 150 -2.42 -15.95 6.63
N GLU A 151 -3.71 -15.73 6.45
CA GLU A 151 -4.56 -16.51 5.55
C GLU A 151 -5.61 -15.65 4.86
N ALA A 152 -5.95 -16.02 3.63
CA ALA A 152 -7.02 -15.37 2.90
C ALA A 152 -8.35 -15.65 3.61
N GLY A 153 -9.28 -14.69 3.56
CA GLY A 153 -10.61 -14.85 4.13
C GLY A 153 -11.31 -16.13 3.62
N PRO A 154 -12.12 -16.82 4.44
CA PRO A 154 -12.74 -18.10 4.06
C PRO A 154 -13.56 -18.07 2.76
N SER A 155 -14.06 -16.90 2.35
CA SER A 155 -14.80 -16.71 1.09
C SER A 155 -13.92 -16.43 -0.13
N ARG A 156 -12.59 -16.34 0.03
CA ARG A 156 -11.63 -15.99 -1.02
C ARG A 156 -10.87 -17.23 -1.49
N GLN A 157 -11.60 -18.14 -2.14
CA GLN A 157 -11.08 -19.44 -2.59
C GLN A 157 -11.20 -19.60 -4.12
N ALA A 158 -10.44 -20.54 -4.68
CA ALA A 158 -10.63 -20.96 -6.06
C ALA A 158 -12.03 -21.57 -6.28
N PRO A 159 -12.64 -21.43 -7.47
CA PRO A 159 -12.08 -20.82 -8.68
C PRO A 159 -12.22 -19.29 -8.76
N ASP A 160 -12.96 -18.66 -7.84
CA ASP A 160 -13.31 -17.24 -7.93
C ASP A 160 -12.17 -16.29 -7.58
N TYR A 161 -11.09 -16.80 -6.99
CA TYR A 161 -9.90 -16.05 -6.60
C TYR A 161 -8.63 -16.81 -6.97
N ILE A 162 -7.62 -16.06 -7.44
CA ILE A 162 -6.28 -16.61 -7.67
C ILE A 162 -5.39 -16.31 -6.46
N LEU A 163 -5.01 -17.36 -5.72
CA LEU A 163 -4.05 -17.26 -4.63
C LEU A 163 -2.69 -17.78 -5.09
N PRO A 164 -1.58 -17.12 -4.71
CA PRO A 164 -0.26 -17.68 -4.93
C PRO A 164 -0.05 -18.92 -4.06
N ASN A 165 0.92 -19.77 -4.42
CA ASN A 165 1.20 -21.03 -3.71
C ASN A 165 1.46 -20.83 -2.20
N ASN A 166 2.10 -19.71 -1.83
CA ASN A 166 2.41 -19.39 -0.44
C ASN A 166 1.31 -18.54 0.24
N GLY A 167 0.14 -18.39 -0.38
CA GLY A 167 -0.98 -17.59 0.12
C GLY A 167 -0.55 -16.18 0.50
N LEU A 168 -1.00 -15.70 1.66
CA LEU A 168 -0.72 -14.33 2.10
C LEU A 168 0.74 -14.09 2.55
N ALA A 169 1.61 -15.10 2.59
CA ALA A 169 3.04 -14.87 2.83
C ALA A 169 3.70 -14.02 1.70
N GLU A 170 3.08 -13.98 0.53
CA GLU A 170 3.44 -13.09 -0.58
C GLU A 170 3.12 -11.60 -0.29
N LEU A 171 2.28 -11.32 0.71
CA LEU A 171 1.90 -9.97 1.16
C LEU A 171 2.43 -9.60 2.54
N ARG A 172 2.56 -10.59 3.43
CA ARG A 172 2.82 -10.37 4.86
C ARG A 172 4.06 -9.55 5.09
N GLY A 173 3.89 -8.42 5.79
CA GLY A 173 4.98 -7.51 6.13
C GLY A 173 5.68 -6.90 4.93
N LYS A 174 5.01 -6.81 3.77
CA LYS A 174 5.58 -6.29 2.52
C LYS A 174 4.81 -5.06 2.04
N CYS A 175 5.53 -4.20 1.33
CA CYS A 175 4.94 -3.14 0.54
C CYS A 175 5.54 -3.11 -0.87
N VAL A 176 4.78 -2.55 -1.81
CA VAL A 176 5.21 -2.30 -3.18
C VAL A 176 5.50 -0.82 -3.31
N VAL A 177 6.72 -0.48 -3.71
CA VAL A 177 7.13 0.89 -3.97
C VAL A 177 7.22 1.12 -5.46
N LEU A 178 6.51 2.13 -5.95
CA LEU A 178 6.51 2.54 -7.34
C LEU A 178 7.12 3.94 -7.46
N ARG A 179 8.01 4.14 -8.43
CA ARG A 179 8.67 5.41 -8.70
C ARG A 179 8.57 5.76 -10.18
N ASN A 180 8.28 7.03 -10.44
CA ASN A 180 8.37 7.61 -11.76
C ASN A 180 9.70 8.36 -11.87
N ASP A 181 10.70 7.74 -12.50
CA ASP A 181 12.04 8.33 -12.65
C ASP A 181 12.03 9.59 -13.55
N PHE A 182 10.93 9.87 -14.25
CA PHE A 182 10.75 11.04 -15.11
C PHE A 182 10.04 12.21 -14.43
N MET A 183 9.52 12.04 -13.20
CA MET A 183 9.02 13.17 -12.41
C MET A 183 10.21 13.93 -11.80
N SER A 184 10.52 15.10 -12.36
CA SER A 184 11.37 16.07 -11.67
C SER A 184 10.61 16.63 -10.45
N LYS A 185 11.25 16.66 -9.28
CA LYS A 185 10.74 17.42 -8.13
C LYS A 185 10.64 18.89 -8.55
N VAL A 186 9.43 19.45 -8.53
CA VAL A 186 9.19 20.89 -8.59
C VAL A 186 9.62 21.50 -7.26
#